data_AF-A0A180GRN4-F1
#
_entry.id   AF-A0A180GRN4-F1
#
_cell.length_a   1.000
_cell.length_b   1.000
_cell.length_c   1.000
_cell.angle_alpha   90.00
_cell.angle_beta   90.00
_cell.angle_gamma   90.00
#
_symmetry.space_group_name_H-M   'P 1'
#
loop_
_entity.id
_entity.type
_entity.pdbx_description
1 polymer ?
#
loop_
_entity_poly.entity_id
_entity_poly.type
_entity_poly.pdbx_seq_one_letter_code
_entity_poly.pdbx_strand_id
1 'polypeptide(L)'
;MMQWLRTSSHLFVLFIQAILLQLVWTQPVHLDSRRMRWTRISLLPLTLGLLFVNRCLRRQDSEFVRPFQANPGCMLTPDTLKAILLAFNQPSPARAAKLHASPGPHADSLPTILFRAVFLVIKASSNPSKQVKLVTGGSRHTIRADLAFLLSTVRRMLVLNTVGVLGLYCWKGVHDDALVGRFPILSRYQTQTSAVVWGVFIWTGIDLVGCLVRIAAFVSKAVHRLLSHHSRAYRNLFSDADLSRVDLEETCPVWFTKSPLEAASLSAFWRNHWHTMLQDLFVEAGAIPLTSLVRWTFASRKPHPKLLRLSGIIGAFGVSAILHEAGIWCNAGSFDRRLRTLTFFLSQAVAICLENGFKSLSGKLVDGPLGRIWTFSWLIFFGAPMIEAWLEGLAFDKHKMFDHANQLGLWRMLSTPFILPKLIFSFE
;
A
#
# COMPACT_ATOMS: atom_id res chain seq x y z
N MET A 1 -23.69 5.73 6.84
CA MET A 1 -23.66 5.54 5.36
C MET A 1 -23.65 6.87 4.60
N MET A 2 -24.59 7.79 4.84
CA MET A 2 -24.63 9.12 4.18
C MET A 2 -23.35 9.96 4.37
N GLN A 3 -22.78 9.99 5.57
CA GLN A 3 -21.54 10.72 5.86
C GLN A 3 -20.32 10.16 5.11
N TRP A 4 -20.25 8.84 4.91
CA TRP A 4 -19.19 8.21 4.13
C TRP A 4 -19.30 8.54 2.63
N LEU A 5 -20.52 8.54 2.09
CA LEU A 5 -20.79 8.97 0.70
C LEU A 5 -20.42 10.43 0.49
N ARG A 6 -20.75 11.31 1.46
CA ARG A 6 -20.40 12.73 1.43
C ARG A 6 -18.89 12.95 1.46
N THR A 7 -18.16 12.19 2.29
CA THR A 7 -16.70 12.35 2.46
C THR A 7 -15.87 11.51 1.49
N SER A 8 -16.49 10.71 0.60
CA SER A 8 -15.78 9.83 -0.33
C SER A 8 -16.34 9.86 -1.76
N SER A 9 -17.13 10.88 -2.09
CA SER A 9 -17.68 11.13 -3.44
C SER A 9 -16.64 11.13 -4.58
N HIS A 10 -15.39 11.54 -4.34
CA HIS A 10 -14.32 11.47 -5.36
C HIS A 10 -14.04 10.03 -5.82
N LEU A 11 -14.25 9.02 -4.96
CA LEU A 11 -14.07 7.62 -5.33
C LEU A 11 -15.05 7.18 -6.42
N PHE A 12 -16.25 7.77 -6.46
CA PHE A 12 -17.23 7.50 -7.49
C PHE A 12 -16.77 8.02 -8.86
N VAL A 13 -16.21 9.23 -8.91
CA VAL A 13 -15.69 9.79 -10.17
C VAL A 13 -14.41 9.05 -10.62
N LEU A 14 -13.54 8.68 -9.68
CA LEU A 14 -12.40 7.79 -9.95
C LEU A 14 -12.85 6.44 -10.52
N PHE A 15 -13.93 5.88 -10.00
CA PHE A 15 -14.50 4.63 -10.51
C PHE A 15 -15.02 4.78 -11.94
N ILE A 16 -15.69 5.88 -12.28
CA ILE A 16 -16.07 6.19 -13.65
C ILE A 16 -14.84 6.28 -14.56
N GLN A 17 -13.78 6.99 -14.13
CA GLN A 17 -12.53 7.07 -14.90
C GLN A 17 -11.89 5.70 -15.11
N ALA A 18 -11.94 4.82 -14.09
CA ALA A 18 -11.44 3.46 -14.18
C ALA A 18 -12.25 2.60 -15.17
N ILE A 19 -13.58 2.72 -15.20
CA ILE A 19 -14.44 2.07 -16.21
C ILE A 19 -14.04 2.52 -17.61
N LEU A 20 -13.91 3.83 -17.83
CA LEU A 20 -13.56 4.38 -19.14
C LEU A 20 -12.18 3.90 -19.60
N LEU A 21 -11.20 3.84 -18.70
CA LEU A 21 -9.89 3.27 -19.00
C LEU A 21 -9.99 1.77 -19.34
N GLN A 22 -10.79 1.01 -18.60
CA GLN A 22 -10.98 -0.42 -18.84
C GLN A 22 -11.57 -0.67 -20.23
N LEU A 23 -12.55 0.13 -20.64
CA LEU A 23 -13.17 0.06 -21.98
C LEU A 23 -12.14 0.27 -23.08
N VAL A 24 -11.30 1.31 -22.98
CA VAL A 24 -10.21 1.58 -23.94
C VAL A 24 -9.22 0.41 -24.05
N TRP A 25 -8.98 -0.31 -22.96
CA TRP A 25 -8.00 -1.40 -22.90
C TRP A 25 -8.51 -2.77 -23.34
N THR A 26 -9.83 -2.93 -23.42
CA THR A 26 -10.50 -4.22 -23.67
C THR A 26 -11.27 -4.23 -24.96
N GLN A 27 -11.79 -3.08 -25.41
CA GLN A 27 -12.64 -2.99 -26.58
C GLN A 27 -11.95 -2.18 -27.70
N PRO A 28 -11.71 -2.77 -28.88
CA PRO A 28 -11.02 -2.10 -29.98
C PRO A 28 -11.78 -0.85 -30.47
N VAL A 29 -13.12 -0.85 -30.39
CA VAL A 29 -13.99 0.27 -30.78
C VAL A 29 -13.69 1.55 -29.98
N HIS A 30 -13.19 1.42 -28.74
CA HIS A 30 -12.93 2.55 -27.86
C HIS A 30 -11.47 3.00 -27.84
N LEU A 31 -10.58 2.26 -28.49
CA LEU A 31 -9.13 2.51 -28.47
C LEU A 31 -8.77 3.90 -29.03
N ASP A 32 -9.31 4.23 -30.22
CA ASP A 32 -9.05 5.49 -30.92
C ASP A 32 -10.14 6.54 -30.68
N SER A 33 -11.05 6.29 -29.73
CA SER A 33 -12.18 7.19 -29.47
C SER A 33 -11.71 8.49 -28.83
N ARG A 34 -11.67 9.56 -29.64
CA ARG A 34 -11.38 10.92 -29.17
C ARG A 34 -12.35 11.37 -28.06
N ARG A 35 -13.62 10.94 -28.14
CA ARG A 35 -14.63 11.21 -27.10
C ARG A 35 -14.22 10.61 -25.76
N MET A 36 -13.90 9.31 -25.70
CA MET A 36 -13.48 8.63 -24.47
C MET A 36 -12.25 9.28 -23.83
N ARG A 37 -11.27 9.67 -24.65
CA ARG A 37 -10.07 10.37 -24.19
C ARG A 37 -10.39 11.72 -23.55
N TRP A 38 -11.19 12.56 -24.22
CA TRP A 38 -11.55 13.87 -23.65
C TRP A 38 -12.44 13.74 -22.43
N THR A 39 -13.41 12.82 -22.40
CA THR A 39 -14.23 12.58 -21.22
C THR A 39 -13.36 12.25 -20.00
N ARG A 40 -12.36 11.37 -20.14
CA ARG A 40 -11.43 11.05 -19.05
C ARG A 40 -10.65 12.26 -18.56
N ILE A 41 -10.14 13.09 -19.47
CA ILE A 41 -9.40 14.33 -19.15
C ILE A 41 -10.31 15.35 -18.47
N SER A 42 -11.54 15.54 -18.96
CA SER A 42 -12.53 16.47 -18.39
C SER A 42 -13.01 16.04 -16.99
N LEU A 43 -12.99 14.74 -16.67
CA LEU A 43 -13.30 14.25 -15.33
C LEU A 43 -12.18 14.50 -14.31
N LEU A 44 -10.95 14.79 -14.74
CA LEU A 44 -9.83 15.06 -13.84
C LEU A 44 -10.07 16.28 -12.93
N PRO A 45 -10.37 17.49 -13.42
CA PRO A 45 -10.62 18.64 -12.56
C PRO A 45 -11.80 18.41 -11.61
N LEU A 46 -12.84 17.68 -12.05
CA LEU A 46 -13.97 17.31 -11.19
C LEU A 46 -13.53 16.37 -10.06
N THR A 47 -12.72 15.36 -10.37
CA THR A 47 -12.20 14.40 -9.40
C THR A 47 -11.32 15.09 -8.37
N LEU A 48 -10.40 15.95 -8.81
CA LEU A 48 -9.50 16.71 -7.93
C LEU A 48 -10.27 17.72 -7.08
N GLY A 49 -11.26 18.40 -7.65
CA GLY A 49 -12.15 19.31 -6.92
C GLY A 49 -12.92 18.59 -5.82
N LEU A 50 -13.53 17.44 -6.12
CA LEU A 50 -14.24 16.63 -5.11
C LEU A 50 -13.28 16.05 -4.07
N LEU A 51 -12.07 15.63 -4.46
CA LEU A 51 -11.06 15.14 -3.53
C LEU A 51 -10.69 16.24 -2.52
N PHE A 52 -10.50 17.47 -2.99
CA PHE A 52 -10.23 18.63 -2.15
C PHE A 52 -11.43 18.98 -1.25
N VAL A 53 -12.64 19.02 -1.78
CA VAL A 53 -13.86 19.28 -0.99
C VAL A 53 -14.05 18.22 0.10
N ASN A 54 -13.91 16.94 -0.26
CA ASN A 54 -14.02 15.84 0.69
C ASN A 54 -12.98 15.92 1.80
N ARG A 55 -11.76 16.39 1.47
CA ARG A 55 -10.72 16.67 2.46
C ARG A 55 -11.12 17.80 3.40
N CYS A 56 -11.63 18.92 2.87
CA CYS A 56 -12.10 20.03 3.68
C CYS A 56 -13.22 19.62 4.64
N LEU A 57 -14.19 18.86 4.15
CA LEU A 57 -15.28 18.31 4.98
C LEU A 57 -14.75 17.39 6.08
N ARG A 58 -13.81 16.48 5.77
CA ARG A 58 -13.15 15.63 6.78
C ARG A 58 -12.33 16.41 7.81
N ARG A 59 -11.87 17.63 7.50
CA ARG A 59 -11.17 18.49 8.46
C ARG A 59 -12.13 19.14 9.47
N GLN A 60 -13.35 19.41 9.04
CA GLN A 60 -14.37 20.12 9.82
C GLN A 60 -15.16 19.17 10.72
N ASP A 61 -15.33 17.91 10.33
CA ASP A 61 -15.99 16.90 11.15
C ASP A 61 -15.09 16.48 12.33
N SER A 62 -15.42 16.96 13.54
CA SER A 62 -14.77 16.57 14.80
C SER A 62 -15.03 15.12 15.23
N GLU A 63 -16.05 14.47 14.66
CA GLU A 63 -16.41 13.07 14.94
C GLU A 63 -15.59 12.03 14.15
N PHE A 64 -14.79 12.46 13.16
CA PHE A 64 -13.92 11.55 12.43
C PHE A 64 -12.64 11.31 13.23
N VAL A 65 -12.68 10.27 14.08
CA VAL A 65 -11.61 9.72 14.94
C VAL A 65 -10.20 10.10 14.44
N ARG A 66 -9.51 10.98 15.17
CA ARG A 66 -8.19 11.56 14.82
C ARG A 66 -7.11 10.53 14.44
N PRO A 67 -6.95 9.39 15.13
CA PRO A 67 -5.99 8.36 14.71
C PRO A 67 -6.35 7.66 13.38
N PHE A 68 -7.62 7.70 12.96
CA PHE A 68 -8.04 7.26 11.63
C PHE A 68 -7.74 8.29 10.53
N GLN A 69 -7.15 9.46 10.84
CA GLN A 69 -6.79 10.50 9.85
C GLN A 69 -5.43 10.25 9.20
N ALA A 70 -4.53 9.53 9.86
CA ALA A 70 -3.20 9.21 9.33
C ALA A 70 -3.24 8.49 7.97
N ASN A 71 -4.15 7.53 7.84
CA ASN A 71 -4.30 6.72 6.64
C ASN A 71 -5.01 7.49 5.50
N PRO A 72 -6.15 8.18 5.70
CA PRO A 72 -6.79 9.06 4.71
C PRO A 72 -5.93 10.25 4.26
N GLY A 73 -5.13 10.86 5.15
CA GLY A 73 -4.19 11.92 4.78
C GLY A 73 -3.13 11.41 3.80
N CYS A 74 -2.63 10.19 4.03
CA CYS A 74 -1.75 9.50 3.10
C CYS A 74 -2.45 9.04 1.81
N MET A 75 -3.79 8.95 1.76
CA MET A 75 -4.54 8.56 0.55
C MET A 75 -4.78 9.73 -0.41
N LEU A 76 -4.66 10.99 0.04
CA LEU A 76 -4.82 12.16 -0.83
C LEU A 76 -3.88 12.11 -2.05
N THR A 77 -2.59 11.84 -1.82
CA THR A 77 -1.59 11.78 -2.88
C THR A 77 -1.81 10.58 -3.82
N PRO A 78 -2.01 9.34 -3.33
CA PRO A 78 -2.41 8.20 -4.15
C PRO A 78 -3.63 8.46 -5.01
N ASP A 79 -4.69 9.04 -4.45
CA ASP A 79 -5.94 9.27 -5.19
C ASP A 79 -5.76 10.37 -6.24
N THR A 80 -4.97 11.41 -5.94
CA THR A 80 -4.56 12.44 -6.91
C THR A 80 -3.76 11.83 -8.06
N LEU A 81 -2.74 11.04 -7.74
CA LEU A 81 -1.88 10.41 -8.75
C LEU A 81 -2.68 9.40 -9.58
N LYS A 82 -3.57 8.62 -8.96
CA LYS A 82 -4.50 7.74 -9.66
C LYS A 82 -5.41 8.51 -10.59
N ALA A 83 -6.00 9.63 -10.16
CA ALA A 83 -6.84 10.45 -11.05
C ALA A 83 -6.07 10.90 -12.29
N ILE A 84 -4.82 11.34 -12.13
CA ILE A 84 -3.93 11.74 -13.23
C ILE A 84 -3.61 10.54 -14.14
N LEU A 85 -3.19 9.42 -13.56
CA LEU A 85 -2.86 8.21 -14.33
C LEU A 85 -4.09 7.68 -15.08
N LEU A 86 -5.26 7.60 -14.44
CA LEU A 86 -6.51 7.20 -15.08
C LEU A 86 -6.96 8.20 -16.15
N ALA A 87 -6.61 9.48 -16.07
CA ALA A 87 -6.91 10.46 -17.11
C ALA A 87 -6.02 10.31 -18.35
N PHE A 88 -4.74 10.03 -18.17
CA PHE A 88 -3.74 10.09 -19.25
C PHE A 88 -3.19 8.75 -19.73
N ASN A 89 -3.35 7.66 -18.98
CA ASN A 89 -2.79 6.35 -19.36
C ASN A 89 -3.42 5.80 -20.65
N GLN A 90 -2.61 5.20 -21.50
CA GLN A 90 -3.01 4.61 -22.78
C GLN A 90 -2.34 3.24 -22.95
N PRO A 91 -2.99 2.30 -23.67
CA PRO A 91 -2.35 1.03 -23.99
C PRO A 91 -1.10 1.26 -24.84
N SER A 92 -0.08 0.42 -24.62
CA SER A 92 1.15 0.50 -25.40
C SER A 92 0.90 0.21 -26.89
N PRO A 93 1.73 0.70 -27.83
CA PRO A 93 1.55 0.43 -29.26
C PRO A 93 1.47 -1.06 -29.59
N ALA A 94 2.27 -1.90 -28.91
CA ALA A 94 2.22 -3.35 -29.07
C ALA A 94 0.90 -3.97 -28.56
N ARG A 95 0.30 -3.41 -27.51
CA ARG A 95 -1.01 -3.84 -26.99
C ARG A 95 -2.14 -3.38 -27.90
N ALA A 96 -2.09 -2.14 -28.38
CA ALA A 96 -3.01 -1.60 -29.37
C ALA A 96 -3.03 -2.47 -30.64
N ALA A 97 -1.84 -2.79 -31.18
CA ALA A 97 -1.70 -3.68 -32.33
C ALA A 97 -2.32 -5.07 -32.09
N LYS A 98 -2.11 -5.67 -30.92
CA LYS A 98 -2.74 -6.95 -30.55
C LYS A 98 -4.27 -6.86 -30.44
N LEU A 99 -4.80 -5.73 -29.97
CA LEU A 99 -6.24 -5.53 -29.82
C LEU A 99 -6.91 -5.37 -31.19
N HIS A 100 -6.27 -4.68 -32.14
CA HIS A 100 -6.73 -4.60 -33.53
C HIS A 100 -6.67 -5.94 -34.25
N ALA A 101 -5.64 -6.75 -33.98
CA ALA A 101 -5.43 -8.04 -34.64
C ALA A 101 -6.35 -9.17 -34.16
N SER A 102 -7.03 -9.00 -33.01
CA SER A 102 -7.91 -10.02 -32.43
C SER A 102 -9.35 -9.50 -32.25
N PRO A 103 -10.13 -9.31 -33.33
CA PRO A 103 -11.50 -8.79 -33.27
C PRO A 103 -12.56 -9.82 -32.82
N GLY A 104 -12.18 -10.92 -32.16
CA GLY A 104 -13.09 -12.00 -31.73
C GLY A 104 -14.01 -11.64 -30.53
N PRO A 105 -15.13 -12.38 -30.33
CA PRO A 105 -16.38 -11.92 -29.72
C PRO A 105 -16.39 -11.79 -28.18
N HIS A 106 -15.24 -11.73 -27.53
CA HIS A 106 -15.18 -11.57 -26.07
C HIS A 106 -14.97 -10.10 -25.71
N ALA A 107 -15.95 -9.26 -26.06
CA ALA A 107 -16.15 -8.05 -25.28
C ALA A 107 -16.40 -8.50 -23.83
N ASP A 108 -15.53 -8.11 -22.90
CA ASP A 108 -15.73 -8.43 -21.48
C ASP A 108 -17.17 -8.04 -21.10
N SER A 109 -17.89 -8.94 -20.42
CA SER A 109 -19.24 -8.66 -19.97
C SER A 109 -19.25 -7.45 -19.03
N LEU A 110 -20.35 -6.68 -18.99
CA LEU A 110 -20.47 -5.51 -18.11
C LEU A 110 -20.08 -5.80 -16.64
N PRO A 111 -20.49 -6.93 -16.03
CA PRO A 111 -20.04 -7.28 -14.68
C PRO A 111 -18.52 -7.44 -14.56
N THR A 112 -17.87 -8.00 -15.58
CA THR A 112 -16.41 -8.17 -15.63
C THR A 112 -15.70 -6.82 -15.70
N ILE A 113 -16.22 -5.89 -16.51
CA ILE A 113 -15.68 -4.53 -16.63
C ILE A 113 -15.81 -3.79 -15.30
N LEU A 114 -16.98 -3.85 -14.67
CA LEU A 114 -17.23 -3.21 -13.37
C LEU A 114 -16.31 -3.78 -12.28
N PHE A 115 -16.18 -5.10 -12.20
CA PHE A 115 -15.28 -5.75 -11.24
C PHE A 115 -13.82 -5.33 -11.44
N ARG A 116 -13.35 -5.31 -12.69
CA ARG A 116 -11.98 -4.86 -13.03
C ARG A 116 -11.76 -3.38 -12.72
N ALA A 117 -12.78 -2.54 -12.93
CA ALA A 117 -12.72 -1.12 -12.58
C ALA A 117 -12.65 -0.91 -11.05
N VAL A 118 -13.42 -1.67 -10.25
CA VAL A 118 -13.31 -1.63 -8.79
C VAL A 118 -11.88 -1.96 -8.37
N PHE A 119 -11.30 -2.99 -9.00
CA PHE A 119 -9.93 -3.39 -8.71
C PHE A 119 -8.89 -2.32 -9.07
N LEU A 120 -9.07 -1.59 -10.17
CA LEU A 120 -8.21 -0.45 -10.54
C LEU A 120 -8.30 0.71 -9.53
N VAL A 121 -9.48 0.95 -8.95
CA VAL A 121 -9.65 1.98 -7.92
C VAL A 121 -8.98 1.54 -6.61
N ILE A 122 -9.12 0.28 -6.22
CA ILE A 122 -8.59 -0.23 -4.94
C ILE A 122 -7.08 -0.47 -5.00
N LYS A 123 -6.57 -1.14 -6.04
CA LYS A 123 -5.13 -1.40 -6.20
C LYS A 123 -4.39 -0.11 -6.54
N ALA A 124 -3.11 -0.02 -6.21
CA ALA A 124 -2.31 1.17 -6.49
C ALA A 124 -1.95 1.33 -7.98
N SER A 125 -1.96 0.25 -8.77
CA SER A 125 -1.67 0.31 -10.21
C SER A 125 -2.86 0.85 -11.00
N SER A 126 -2.58 1.77 -11.92
CA SER A 126 -3.52 2.29 -12.91
C SER A 126 -3.38 1.58 -14.27
N ASN A 127 -2.70 0.43 -14.31
CA ASN A 127 -2.47 -0.34 -15.54
C ASN A 127 -3.39 -1.58 -15.59
N PRO A 128 -4.36 -1.62 -16.52
CA PRO A 128 -5.28 -2.76 -16.67
C PRO A 128 -4.60 -4.11 -16.94
N SER A 129 -3.36 -4.14 -17.47
CA SER A 129 -2.63 -5.40 -17.66
C SER A 129 -2.13 -6.05 -16.36
N LYS A 130 -2.06 -5.30 -15.25
CA LYS A 130 -1.60 -5.77 -13.94
C LYS A 130 -2.75 -6.14 -12.99
N GLN A 131 -3.96 -6.31 -13.52
CA GLN A 131 -5.14 -6.69 -12.73
C GLN A 131 -5.00 -8.10 -12.15
N VAL A 132 -5.66 -8.33 -11.00
CA VAL A 132 -5.76 -9.67 -10.42
C VAL A 132 -6.53 -10.55 -11.40
N LYS A 133 -5.84 -11.57 -11.89
CA LYS A 133 -6.49 -12.66 -12.60
C LYS A 133 -7.06 -13.59 -11.54
N LEU A 134 -8.36 -13.84 -11.61
CA LEU A 134 -8.98 -14.95 -10.89
C LEU A 134 -8.35 -16.23 -11.43
N VAL A 135 -7.49 -16.88 -10.63
CA VAL A 135 -6.83 -18.11 -11.06
C VAL A 135 -7.79 -19.25 -10.85
N THR A 136 -8.40 -19.74 -11.93
CA THR A 136 -9.42 -20.81 -11.91
C THR A 136 -8.90 -22.16 -12.44
N GLY A 137 -7.66 -22.20 -12.97
CA GLY A 137 -7.06 -23.39 -13.58
C GLY A 137 -6.13 -24.21 -12.68
N GLY A 138 -5.98 -23.84 -11.40
CA GLY A 138 -5.07 -24.51 -10.47
C GLY A 138 -5.66 -25.75 -9.80
N SER A 139 -4.82 -26.70 -9.39
CA SER A 139 -5.23 -27.91 -8.64
C SER A 139 -5.61 -27.65 -7.18
N ARG A 140 -5.45 -26.41 -6.69
CA ARG A 140 -5.67 -26.00 -5.28
C ARG A 140 -7.04 -25.37 -5.01
N HIS A 141 -8.08 -25.77 -5.71
CA HIS A 141 -9.45 -25.32 -5.45
C HIS A 141 -10.20 -26.20 -4.42
N THR A 142 -9.51 -27.11 -3.73
CA THR A 142 -10.10 -28.06 -2.77
C THR A 142 -10.38 -27.42 -1.41
N ILE A 143 -11.32 -28.01 -0.64
CA ILE A 143 -11.61 -27.58 0.74
C ILE A 143 -10.35 -27.60 1.63
N ARG A 144 -9.46 -28.58 1.41
CA ARG A 144 -8.18 -28.68 2.13
C ARG A 144 -7.27 -27.48 1.84
N ALA A 145 -7.20 -27.04 0.58
CA ALA A 145 -6.42 -25.87 0.21
C ALA A 145 -7.00 -24.59 0.83
N ASP A 146 -8.33 -24.45 0.83
CA ASP A 146 -9.02 -23.31 1.45
C ASP A 146 -8.81 -23.28 2.98
N LEU A 147 -8.81 -24.44 3.65
CA LEU A 147 -8.52 -24.54 5.07
C LEU A 147 -7.05 -24.19 5.38
N ALA A 148 -6.11 -24.65 4.54
CA ALA A 148 -4.70 -24.29 4.67
C ALA A 148 -4.49 -22.78 4.47
N PHE A 149 -5.20 -22.16 3.53
CA PHE A 149 -5.21 -20.71 3.32
C PHE A 149 -5.72 -19.95 4.55
N LEU A 150 -6.81 -20.41 5.17
CA LEU A 150 -7.36 -19.82 6.39
C LEU A 150 -6.38 -19.97 7.56
N LEU A 151 -5.85 -21.17 7.80
CA LEU A 151 -4.93 -21.45 8.90
C LEU A 151 -3.62 -20.65 8.76
N SER A 152 -3.10 -20.54 7.54
CA SER A 152 -1.97 -19.67 7.19
C SER A 152 -2.23 -18.21 7.59
N THR A 153 -3.43 -17.71 7.28
CA THR A 153 -3.85 -16.33 7.57
C THR A 153 -3.99 -16.11 9.09
N VAL A 154 -4.64 -17.02 9.81
CA VAL A 154 -4.79 -16.95 11.27
C VAL A 154 -3.43 -17.00 11.97
N ARG A 155 -2.54 -17.92 11.56
CA ARG A 155 -1.17 -18.01 12.08
C ARG A 155 -0.43 -16.69 11.90
N ARG A 156 -0.55 -16.07 10.72
CA ARG A 156 0.07 -14.77 10.43
C ARG A 156 -0.45 -13.67 11.33
N MET A 157 -1.77 -13.59 11.53
CA MET A 157 -2.38 -12.61 12.44
C MET A 157 -1.89 -12.77 13.88
N LEU A 158 -1.73 -13.99 14.37
CA LEU A 158 -1.18 -14.27 15.70
C LEU A 158 0.26 -13.75 15.82
N VAL A 159 1.12 -14.06 14.83
CA VAL A 159 2.52 -13.57 14.81
C VAL A 159 2.56 -12.05 14.82
N LEU A 160 1.74 -11.38 13.99
CA LEU A 160 1.69 -9.91 13.94
C LEU A 160 1.25 -9.32 15.28
N ASN A 161 0.24 -9.92 15.93
CA ASN A 161 -0.21 -9.47 17.25
C ASN A 161 0.89 -9.63 18.30
N THR A 162 1.54 -10.79 18.36
CA THR A 162 2.63 -11.05 19.32
C THR A 162 3.79 -10.08 19.12
N VAL A 163 4.27 -9.91 17.88
CA VAL A 163 5.39 -9.01 17.59
C VAL A 163 5.05 -7.57 17.94
N GLY A 164 3.83 -7.12 17.64
CA GLY A 164 3.39 -5.78 17.97
C GLY A 164 3.22 -5.55 19.49
N VAL A 165 2.65 -6.50 20.22
CA VAL A 165 2.53 -6.42 21.69
C VAL A 165 3.92 -6.40 22.36
N LEU A 166 4.85 -7.25 21.91
CA LEU A 166 6.22 -7.23 22.41
C LEU A 166 6.90 -5.88 22.12
N GLY A 167 6.72 -5.33 20.91
CA GLY A 167 7.20 -4.00 20.55
C GLY A 167 6.66 -2.90 21.47
N LEU A 168 5.36 -2.95 21.79
CA LEU A 168 4.73 -2.01 22.71
C LEU A 168 5.34 -2.04 24.12
N TYR A 169 5.55 -3.24 24.67
CA TYR A 169 6.17 -3.37 25.99
C TYR A 169 7.64 -2.96 26.01
N CYS A 170 8.39 -3.24 24.94
CA CYS A 170 9.75 -2.71 24.77
C CYS A 170 9.73 -1.18 24.74
N TRP A 171 8.79 -0.57 24.01
CA TRP A 171 8.68 0.88 23.94
C TRP A 171 8.35 1.51 25.30
N LYS A 172 7.39 0.91 26.02
CA LYS A 172 7.02 1.29 27.38
C LYS A 172 8.22 1.19 28.32
N GLY A 173 8.98 0.10 28.28
CA GLY A 173 10.12 -0.12 29.18
C GLY A 173 11.24 0.91 29.03
N VAL A 174 11.43 1.46 27.82
CA VAL A 174 12.40 2.55 27.58
C VAL A 174 11.88 3.92 28.03
N HIS A 175 10.58 4.03 28.35
CA HIS A 175 9.93 5.23 28.86
C HIS A 175 9.56 5.13 30.34
N ASP A 176 9.98 4.06 31.03
CA ASP A 176 9.68 3.82 32.43
C ASP A 176 10.86 4.32 33.28
N ASP A 177 10.63 5.34 34.10
CA ASP A 177 11.64 5.99 34.93
C ASP A 177 12.35 5.03 35.88
N ALA A 178 11.65 3.99 36.38
CA ALA A 178 12.25 3.00 37.27
C ALA A 178 13.26 2.10 36.52
N LEU A 179 12.93 1.73 35.28
CA LEU A 179 13.80 0.93 34.42
C LEU A 179 14.97 1.75 33.89
N VAL A 180 14.73 3.00 33.47
CA VAL A 180 15.77 3.93 33.01
C VAL A 180 16.73 4.28 34.14
N GLY A 181 16.23 4.46 35.37
CA GLY A 181 17.07 4.68 36.55
C GLY A 181 18.00 3.49 36.86
N ARG A 182 17.53 2.25 36.62
CA ARG A 182 18.36 1.04 36.78
C ARG A 182 19.31 0.80 35.61
N PHE A 183 18.92 1.18 34.40
CA PHE A 183 19.71 0.99 33.17
C PHE A 183 19.77 2.29 32.36
N PRO A 184 20.68 3.21 32.69
CA PRO A 184 20.76 4.53 32.05
C PRO A 184 20.99 4.46 30.53
N ILE A 185 21.60 3.38 30.04
CA ILE A 185 21.81 3.13 28.61
C ILE A 185 20.51 3.13 27.79
N LEU A 186 19.37 2.79 28.41
CA LEU A 186 18.07 2.76 27.73
C LEU A 186 17.66 4.16 27.23
N SER A 187 17.97 5.22 27.99
CA SER A 187 17.68 6.60 27.60
C SER A 187 18.35 7.00 26.29
N ARG A 188 19.57 6.51 26.03
CA ARG A 188 20.34 6.79 24.81
C ARG A 188 19.69 6.19 23.55
N TYR A 189 18.94 5.11 23.71
CA TYR A 189 18.30 4.38 22.61
C TYR A 189 16.79 4.64 22.49
N GLN A 190 16.26 5.61 23.23
CA GLN A 190 14.83 5.91 23.28
C GLN A 190 14.24 6.26 21.90
N THR A 191 14.91 7.15 21.16
CA THR A 191 14.46 7.58 19.83
C THR A 191 14.53 6.44 18.82
N GLN A 192 15.62 5.66 18.85
CA GLN A 192 15.83 4.51 17.96
C GLN A 192 14.81 3.40 18.24
N THR A 193 14.55 3.11 19.52
CA THR A 193 13.54 2.12 19.93
C THR A 193 12.16 2.56 19.47
N SER A 194 11.82 3.84 19.65
CA SER A 194 10.57 4.41 19.18
C SER A 194 10.42 4.24 17.67
N ALA A 195 11.47 4.51 16.89
CA ALA A 195 11.46 4.34 15.43
C ALA A 195 11.22 2.89 15.01
N VAL A 196 11.89 1.92 15.67
CA VAL A 196 11.70 0.49 15.39
C VAL A 196 10.27 0.05 15.72
N VAL A 197 9.76 0.42 16.89
CA VAL A 197 8.42 0.01 17.33
C VAL A 197 7.33 0.62 16.45
N TRP A 198 7.48 1.88 16.04
CA TRP A 198 6.58 2.49 15.06
C TRP A 198 6.61 1.80 13.70
N GLY A 199 7.79 1.41 13.22
CA GLY A 199 7.91 0.60 12.01
C GLY A 199 7.15 -0.73 12.12
N VAL A 200 7.24 -1.40 13.28
CA VAL A 200 6.49 -2.63 13.57
C VAL A 200 4.99 -2.37 13.64
N PHE A 201 4.54 -1.27 14.23
CA PHE A 201 3.12 -0.90 14.31
C PHE A 201 2.52 -0.63 12.93
N ILE A 202 3.22 0.12 12.08
CA ILE A 202 2.78 0.39 10.71
C ILE A 202 2.72 -0.93 9.92
N TRP A 203 3.76 -1.77 10.03
CA TRP A 203 3.77 -3.07 9.36
C TRP A 203 2.60 -3.96 9.81
N THR A 204 2.44 -4.14 11.12
CA THR A 204 1.37 -4.98 11.70
C THR A 204 -0.01 -4.47 11.31
N GLY A 205 -0.23 -3.14 11.32
CA GLY A 205 -1.47 -2.54 10.87
C GLY A 205 -1.79 -2.85 9.40
N ILE A 206 -0.84 -2.58 8.49
CA ILE A 206 -1.06 -2.81 7.04
C ILE A 206 -1.26 -4.31 6.76
N ASP A 207 -0.42 -5.18 7.30
CA ASP A 207 -0.47 -6.62 7.01
C ASP A 207 -1.74 -7.27 7.62
N LEU A 208 -2.25 -6.75 8.73
CA LEU A 208 -3.51 -7.18 9.31
C LEU A 208 -4.71 -6.84 8.41
N VAL A 209 -4.72 -5.66 7.77
CA VAL A 209 -5.75 -5.34 6.76
C VAL A 209 -5.67 -6.32 5.60
N GLY A 210 -4.46 -6.69 5.15
CA GLY A 210 -4.29 -7.75 4.15
C GLY A 210 -4.84 -9.10 4.60
N CYS A 211 -4.66 -9.46 5.87
CA CYS A 211 -5.26 -10.67 6.44
C CYS A 211 -6.79 -10.61 6.48
N LEU A 212 -7.38 -9.45 6.79
CA LEU A 212 -8.83 -9.25 6.73
C LEU A 212 -9.39 -9.42 5.31
N VAL A 213 -8.70 -8.91 4.29
CA VAL A 213 -9.07 -9.11 2.88
C VAL A 213 -9.03 -10.60 2.53
N ARG A 214 -8.03 -11.34 3.01
CA ARG A 214 -7.93 -12.79 2.82
C ARG A 214 -9.10 -13.54 3.48
N ILE A 215 -9.47 -13.18 4.72
CA ILE A 215 -10.63 -13.76 5.41
C ILE A 215 -11.91 -13.44 4.62
N ALA A 216 -12.10 -12.21 4.17
CA ALA A 216 -13.26 -11.82 3.38
C ALA A 216 -13.36 -12.60 2.06
N ALA A 217 -12.24 -12.84 1.37
CA ALA A 217 -12.20 -13.68 0.17
C ALA A 217 -12.59 -15.14 0.46
N PHE A 218 -12.08 -15.71 1.55
CA PHE A 218 -12.46 -17.06 2.00
C PHE A 218 -13.96 -17.16 2.32
N VAL A 219 -14.50 -16.21 3.10
CA VAL A 219 -15.93 -16.15 3.43
C VAL A 219 -16.77 -15.99 2.17
N SER A 220 -16.36 -15.14 1.24
CA SER A 220 -17.05 -14.94 -0.04
C SER A 220 -17.12 -16.23 -0.86
N LYS A 221 -16.00 -16.98 -0.93
CA LYS A 221 -15.95 -18.29 -1.59
C LYS A 221 -16.83 -19.34 -0.89
N ALA A 222 -16.82 -19.37 0.45
CA ALA A 222 -17.64 -20.29 1.24
C ALA A 222 -19.14 -20.01 1.08
N VAL A 223 -19.54 -18.74 1.16
CA VAL A 223 -20.92 -18.29 0.92
C VAL A 223 -21.34 -18.60 -0.51
N HIS A 224 -20.48 -18.34 -1.49
CA HIS A 224 -20.78 -18.68 -2.89
C HIS A 224 -21.04 -20.17 -3.08
N ARG A 225 -20.24 -21.07 -2.48
CA ARG A 225 -20.49 -22.53 -2.51
C ARG A 225 -21.79 -22.92 -1.85
N LEU A 226 -22.13 -22.30 -0.72
CA LEU A 226 -23.38 -22.57 0.00
C LEU A 226 -24.59 -22.12 -0.83
N LEU A 227 -24.56 -20.90 -1.37
CA LEU A 227 -25.66 -20.34 -2.16
C LEU A 227 -25.81 -21.02 -3.52
N SER A 228 -24.72 -21.38 -4.19
CA SER A 228 -24.77 -22.10 -5.47
C SER A 228 -25.35 -23.50 -5.31
N HIS A 229 -25.13 -24.16 -4.16
CA HIS A 229 -25.76 -25.42 -3.82
C HIS A 229 -27.28 -25.28 -3.64
N HIS A 230 -27.73 -24.22 -2.95
CA HIS A 230 -29.15 -24.07 -2.55
C HIS A 230 -30.03 -23.35 -3.57
N SER A 231 -29.48 -22.46 -4.42
CA SER A 231 -30.26 -21.64 -5.33
C SER A 231 -29.84 -21.81 -6.80
N ARG A 232 -30.74 -22.39 -7.60
CA ARG A 232 -30.56 -22.53 -9.05
C ARG A 232 -30.58 -21.17 -9.76
N ALA A 233 -31.33 -20.19 -9.25
CA ALA A 233 -31.36 -18.81 -9.75
C ALA A 233 -30.02 -18.09 -9.53
N TYR A 234 -29.41 -18.23 -8.35
CA TYR A 234 -28.09 -17.68 -8.05
C TYR A 234 -27.01 -18.30 -8.96
N ARG A 235 -27.08 -19.61 -9.19
CA ARG A 235 -26.15 -20.33 -10.09
C ARG A 235 -26.20 -19.79 -11.53
N ASN A 236 -27.40 -19.51 -12.05
CA ASN A 236 -27.56 -18.96 -13.39
C ASN A 236 -27.02 -17.52 -13.51
N LEU A 237 -27.12 -16.72 -12.44
CA LEU A 237 -26.62 -15.34 -12.42
C LEU A 237 -25.09 -15.23 -12.42
N PHE A 238 -24.39 -16.23 -11.87
CA PHE A 238 -22.92 -16.25 -11.74
C PHE A 238 -22.24 -17.35 -12.56
N SER A 239 -22.91 -17.86 -13.60
CA SER A 239 -22.44 -18.93 -14.49
C SER A 239 -21.00 -18.73 -15.02
N ASP A 240 -20.64 -17.48 -15.37
CA ASP A 240 -19.35 -17.16 -15.99
C ASP A 240 -18.18 -17.00 -14.99
N ALA A 241 -18.48 -16.86 -13.69
CA ALA A 241 -17.50 -16.60 -12.64
C ALA A 241 -17.64 -17.64 -11.53
N ASP A 242 -17.24 -18.88 -11.80
CA ASP A 242 -17.23 -19.95 -10.81
C ASP A 242 -16.16 -19.71 -9.74
N LEU A 243 -16.53 -18.90 -8.75
CA LEU A 243 -15.72 -18.57 -7.56
C LEU A 243 -15.29 -19.83 -6.80
N SER A 244 -15.99 -20.95 -6.97
CA SER A 244 -15.64 -22.22 -6.30
C SER A 244 -14.31 -22.80 -6.80
N ARG A 245 -13.95 -22.50 -8.06
CA ARG A 245 -12.71 -22.94 -8.74
C ARG A 245 -11.53 -21.99 -8.54
N VAL A 246 -11.74 -20.86 -7.87
CA VAL A 246 -10.70 -19.85 -7.64
C VAL A 246 -9.67 -20.35 -6.64
N ASP A 247 -8.39 -20.31 -6.99
CA ASP A 247 -7.28 -20.47 -6.06
C ASP A 247 -7.14 -19.19 -5.22
N LEU A 248 -7.48 -19.29 -3.93
CA LEU A 248 -7.45 -18.16 -3.01
C LEU A 248 -6.04 -17.65 -2.75
N GLU A 249 -5.03 -18.52 -2.75
CA GLU A 249 -3.66 -18.14 -2.39
C GLU A 249 -3.02 -17.28 -3.49
N GLU A 250 -3.26 -17.63 -4.76
CA GLU A 250 -2.78 -16.85 -5.90
C GLU A 250 -3.65 -15.61 -6.16
N THR A 251 -4.95 -15.68 -5.91
CA THR A 251 -5.88 -14.57 -6.15
C THR A 251 -5.76 -13.47 -5.09
N CYS A 252 -5.56 -13.85 -3.82
CA CYS A 252 -5.44 -12.93 -2.69
C CYS A 252 -4.12 -13.18 -1.93
N PRO A 253 -2.97 -12.88 -2.55
CA PRO A 253 -1.69 -13.07 -1.89
C PRO A 253 -1.57 -12.14 -0.68
N VAL A 254 -0.77 -12.56 0.28
CA VAL A 254 -0.36 -11.73 1.41
C VAL A 254 0.30 -10.43 0.93
N TRP A 255 0.01 -9.32 1.59
CA TRP A 255 0.51 -8.00 1.19
C TRP A 255 2.01 -7.83 1.43
N PHE A 256 2.57 -8.61 2.36
CA PHE A 256 4.02 -8.73 2.54
C PHE A 256 4.43 -10.17 2.22
N THR A 257 5.07 -10.36 1.07
CA THR A 257 5.50 -11.69 0.62
C THR A 257 6.54 -12.32 1.55
N LYS A 258 7.38 -11.48 2.18
CA LYS A 258 8.39 -11.85 3.16
C LYS A 258 8.33 -10.91 4.36
N SER A 259 8.84 -11.36 5.50
CA SER A 259 8.86 -10.54 6.73
C SER A 259 9.84 -9.36 6.58
N PRO A 260 9.43 -8.10 6.87
CA PRO A 260 10.32 -6.94 6.88
C PRO A 260 11.61 -7.16 7.68
N LEU A 261 11.52 -7.94 8.76
CA LEU A 261 12.61 -8.22 9.69
C LEU A 261 13.71 -9.12 9.10
N GLU A 262 13.42 -9.84 8.01
CA GLU A 262 14.38 -10.76 7.38
C GLU A 262 15.29 -10.08 6.36
N ALA A 263 14.99 -8.84 5.97
CA ALA A 263 15.67 -8.13 4.89
C ALA A 263 17.14 -7.86 5.21
N ALA A 264 18.03 -8.35 4.34
CA ALA A 264 19.47 -8.16 4.45
C ALA A 264 20.02 -7.05 3.54
N SER A 265 19.18 -6.39 2.74
CA SER A 265 19.54 -5.20 1.97
C SER A 265 18.36 -4.26 1.86
N LEU A 266 18.62 -2.97 1.67
CA LEU A 266 17.60 -1.94 1.48
C LEU A 266 16.85 -2.16 0.15
N SER A 267 17.58 -2.55 -0.89
CA SER A 267 16.95 -2.93 -2.16
C SER A 267 16.02 -4.12 -2.02
N ALA A 268 16.37 -5.13 -1.22
CA ALA A 268 15.48 -6.26 -0.93
C ALA A 268 14.31 -5.86 -0.01
N PHE A 269 14.56 -5.00 0.99
CA PHE A 269 13.56 -4.49 1.92
C PHE A 269 12.41 -3.82 1.16
N TRP A 270 12.70 -2.76 0.40
CA TRP A 270 11.69 -1.98 -0.31
C TRP A 270 11.03 -2.72 -1.48
N ARG A 271 11.71 -3.70 -2.08
CA ARG A 271 11.17 -4.47 -3.21
C ARG A 271 10.30 -5.65 -2.78
N ASN A 272 10.69 -6.39 -1.76
CA ASN A 272 10.07 -7.69 -1.45
C ASN A 272 9.50 -7.77 -0.03
N HIS A 273 10.05 -7.02 0.91
CA HIS A 273 9.73 -7.15 2.33
C HIS A 273 8.90 -5.97 2.87
N TRP A 274 8.62 -4.92 2.09
CA TRP A 274 7.83 -3.77 2.52
C TRP A 274 6.71 -3.41 1.53
N HIS A 275 5.46 -3.47 2.01
CA HIS A 275 4.16 -3.21 1.36
C HIS A 275 4.15 -3.15 -0.18
N THR A 276 4.12 -4.31 -0.86
CA THR A 276 4.20 -4.38 -2.33
C THR A 276 3.02 -3.72 -3.05
N MET A 277 1.93 -3.40 -2.34
CA MET A 277 0.72 -2.80 -2.89
C MET A 277 0.98 -1.44 -3.58
N LEU A 278 1.80 -0.57 -3.00
CA LEU A 278 2.03 0.80 -3.52
C LEU A 278 3.16 0.90 -4.55
N GLN A 279 3.94 -0.17 -4.74
CA GLN A 279 5.10 -0.16 -5.62
C GLN A 279 4.73 0.20 -7.06
N ASP A 280 3.62 -0.36 -7.57
CA ASP A 280 3.15 -0.06 -8.92
C ASP A 280 2.84 1.43 -9.10
N LEU A 281 2.26 2.07 -8.09
CA LEU A 281 1.99 3.51 -8.12
C LEU A 281 3.29 4.32 -8.17
N PHE A 282 4.28 3.98 -7.35
CA PHE A 282 5.57 4.69 -7.35
C PHE A 282 6.33 4.49 -8.66
N VAL A 283 6.21 3.32 -9.28
CA VAL A 283 6.79 3.06 -10.59
C VAL A 283 6.06 3.83 -11.69
N GLU A 284 4.73 3.83 -11.69
CA GLU A 284 3.89 4.47 -12.71
C GLU A 284 3.91 6.00 -12.62
N ALA A 285 3.81 6.56 -11.41
CA ALA A 285 3.77 8.00 -11.17
C ALA A 285 5.16 8.64 -10.97
N GLY A 286 6.18 7.86 -10.60
CA GLY A 286 7.51 8.39 -10.27
C GLY A 286 8.59 7.92 -11.23
N ALA A 287 8.87 6.61 -11.23
CA ALA A 287 10.00 6.05 -11.96
C ALA A 287 9.87 6.23 -13.49
N ILE A 288 8.71 5.89 -14.07
CA ILE A 288 8.46 5.99 -15.51
C ILE A 288 8.57 7.43 -16.03
N PRO A 289 7.86 8.43 -15.45
CA PRO A 289 7.92 9.80 -15.96
C PRO A 289 9.31 10.41 -15.79
N LEU A 290 9.99 10.21 -14.64
CA LEU A 290 11.32 10.78 -14.44
C LEU A 290 12.36 10.13 -15.37
N THR A 291 12.28 8.82 -15.60
CA THR A 291 13.16 8.15 -16.58
C THR A 291 12.89 8.67 -18.01
N SER A 292 11.62 8.90 -18.35
CA SER A 292 11.23 9.43 -19.67
C SER A 292 11.71 10.86 -19.86
N LEU A 293 11.61 11.70 -18.82
CA LEU A 293 12.14 13.06 -18.82
C LEU A 293 13.65 13.05 -19.07
N VAL A 294 14.41 12.20 -18.37
CA VAL A 294 15.86 12.06 -18.60
C VAL A 294 16.15 11.59 -20.03
N ARG A 295 15.42 10.61 -20.57
CA ARG A 295 15.63 10.21 -21.98
C ARG A 295 15.38 11.36 -22.94
N TRP A 296 14.35 12.17 -22.68
CA TRP A 296 14.01 13.32 -23.50
C TRP A 296 15.06 14.42 -23.42
N THR A 297 15.55 14.78 -22.22
CA THR A 297 16.61 15.80 -22.07
C THR A 297 17.92 15.39 -22.72
N PHE A 298 18.21 14.08 -22.78
CA PHE A 298 19.40 13.54 -23.41
C PHE A 298 19.18 13.10 -24.87
N ALA A 299 18.15 13.63 -25.56
CA ALA A 299 17.68 13.24 -26.90
C ALA A 299 18.75 12.78 -27.92
N SER A 300 19.94 13.41 -27.94
CA SER A 300 21.03 13.10 -28.89
C SER A 300 22.13 12.19 -28.35
N ARG A 301 22.23 11.97 -27.04
CA ARG A 301 23.25 11.11 -26.41
C ARG A 301 22.54 10.04 -25.60
N LYS A 302 22.57 8.78 -26.05
CA LYS A 302 21.98 7.64 -25.32
C LYS A 302 22.45 7.70 -23.85
N PRO A 303 21.57 8.06 -22.89
CA PRO A 303 22.00 8.24 -21.51
C PRO A 303 22.47 6.90 -20.95
N HIS A 304 23.53 6.94 -20.14
CA HIS A 304 24.13 5.73 -19.60
C HIS A 304 23.08 4.93 -18.79
N PRO A 305 22.97 3.59 -18.94
CA PRO A 305 21.94 2.78 -18.28
C PRO A 305 21.88 2.96 -16.75
N LYS A 306 23.02 3.19 -16.09
CA LYS A 306 23.08 3.49 -14.64
C LYS A 306 22.35 4.79 -14.28
N LEU A 307 22.43 5.82 -15.12
CA LEU A 307 21.75 7.10 -14.89
C LEU A 307 20.23 6.95 -15.01
N LEU A 308 19.75 6.20 -16.00
CA LEU A 308 18.32 5.88 -16.15
C LEU A 308 17.79 5.06 -14.97
N ARG A 309 18.59 4.12 -14.46
CA ARG A 309 18.21 3.34 -13.27
C ARG A 309 18.17 4.23 -12.02
N LEU A 310 19.15 5.11 -11.86
CA LEU A 310 19.20 6.08 -10.76
C LEU A 310 17.98 7.02 -10.79
N SER A 311 17.67 7.60 -11.95
CA SER A 311 16.53 8.49 -12.10
C SER A 311 15.21 7.76 -11.82
N GLY A 312 15.07 6.51 -12.27
CA GLY A 312 13.92 5.68 -11.91
C GLY A 312 13.76 5.48 -10.39
N ILE A 313 14.86 5.17 -9.68
CA ILE A 313 14.85 4.97 -8.23
C ILE A 313 14.52 6.27 -7.50
N ILE A 314 15.19 7.38 -7.85
CA ILE A 314 14.92 8.70 -7.27
C ILE A 314 13.47 9.12 -7.51
N GLY A 315 12.92 8.86 -8.70
CA GLY A 315 11.54 9.19 -9.04
C GLY A 315 10.54 8.42 -8.18
N ALA A 316 10.75 7.12 -8.00
CA ALA A 316 9.89 6.29 -7.16
C ALA A 316 9.90 6.76 -5.68
N PHE A 317 11.09 6.95 -5.11
CA PHE A 317 11.23 7.42 -3.72
C PHE A 317 10.79 8.87 -3.54
N GLY A 318 10.94 9.73 -4.54
CA GLY A 318 10.45 11.10 -4.53
C GLY A 318 8.92 11.18 -4.47
N VAL A 319 8.22 10.36 -5.24
CA VAL A 319 6.75 10.26 -5.14
C VAL A 319 6.34 9.68 -3.78
N SER A 320 7.06 8.68 -3.28
CA SER A 320 6.83 8.15 -1.92
C SER A 320 7.02 9.23 -0.84
N ALA A 321 8.04 10.07 -0.98
CA ALA A 321 8.29 11.18 -0.07
C ALA A 321 7.14 12.20 -0.06
N ILE A 322 6.70 12.64 -1.25
CA ILE A 322 5.58 13.58 -1.40
C ILE A 322 4.31 13.02 -0.77
N LEU A 323 4.05 11.72 -0.96
CA LEU A 323 2.91 11.04 -0.34
C LEU A 323 2.92 11.18 1.18
N HIS A 324 4.04 10.85 1.82
CA HIS A 324 4.14 10.86 3.27
C HIS A 324 4.21 12.29 3.84
N GLU A 325 4.84 13.24 3.14
CA GLU A 325 4.85 14.66 3.52
C GLU A 325 3.42 15.25 3.45
N ALA A 326 2.68 14.94 2.39
CA ALA A 326 1.27 15.30 2.28
C ALA A 326 0.43 14.65 3.40
N GLY A 327 0.80 13.43 3.82
CA GLY A 327 0.23 12.77 4.99
C GLY A 327 0.39 13.61 6.26
N ILE A 328 1.62 14.00 6.62
CA ILE A 328 1.88 14.88 7.78
C ILE A 328 1.11 16.19 7.63
N TRP A 329 1.22 16.87 6.49
CA TRP A 329 0.55 18.15 6.27
C TRP A 329 -0.96 18.04 6.43
N CYS A 330 -1.56 16.94 5.95
CA CYS A 330 -2.97 16.68 6.12
C CYS A 330 -3.34 16.44 7.59
N ASN A 331 -2.52 15.77 8.39
CA ASN A 331 -2.90 15.42 9.76
C ASN A 331 -2.56 16.52 10.77
N ALA A 332 -1.34 17.04 10.70
CA ALA A 332 -0.83 18.08 11.60
C ALA A 332 -1.38 19.47 11.27
N GLY A 333 -1.86 19.68 10.04
CA GLY A 333 -2.29 20.98 9.54
C GLY A 333 -1.14 21.97 9.29
N SER A 334 0.10 21.58 9.59
CA SER A 334 1.33 22.34 9.36
C SER A 334 2.29 21.55 8.46
N PHE A 335 3.04 22.28 7.64
CA PHE A 335 4.06 21.70 6.75
C PHE A 335 5.39 21.58 7.50
N ASP A 336 6.04 20.41 7.48
CA ASP A 336 7.33 20.25 8.12
C ASP A 336 8.42 20.95 7.30
N ARG A 337 8.80 22.16 7.70
CA ARG A 337 9.86 22.94 7.04
C ARG A 337 11.21 22.24 7.03
N ARG A 338 11.44 21.29 7.94
CA ARG A 338 12.68 20.50 7.99
C ARG A 338 12.69 19.35 7.00
N LEU A 339 11.56 19.07 6.32
CA LEU A 339 11.43 18.04 5.29
C LEU A 339 12.00 16.70 5.76
N ARG A 340 11.74 16.32 7.02
CA ARG A 340 12.33 15.12 7.65
C ARG A 340 11.90 13.85 6.92
N THR A 341 10.64 13.80 6.49
CA THR A 341 10.08 12.69 5.70
C THR A 341 10.72 12.60 4.31
N LEU A 342 10.88 13.73 3.63
CA LEU A 342 11.55 13.77 2.33
C LEU A 342 12.99 13.27 2.43
N THR A 343 13.72 13.72 3.45
CA THR A 343 15.09 13.27 3.73
C THR A 343 15.15 11.76 3.94
N PHE A 344 14.22 11.19 4.72
CA PHE A 344 14.16 9.75 4.94
C PHE A 344 14.00 8.97 3.63
N PHE A 345 13.00 9.29 2.81
CA PHE A 345 12.72 8.52 1.59
C PHE A 345 13.79 8.70 0.51
N LEU A 346 14.31 9.92 0.32
CA LEU A 346 15.40 10.14 -0.64
C LEU A 346 16.70 9.47 -0.18
N SER A 347 16.97 9.40 1.13
CA SER A 347 18.14 8.66 1.63
C SER A 347 18.08 7.17 1.25
N GLN A 348 16.90 6.57 1.12
CA GLN A 348 16.75 5.17 0.67
C GLN A 348 17.21 4.99 -0.78
N ALA A 349 16.89 5.96 -1.65
CA ALA A 349 17.38 5.97 -3.02
C ALA A 349 18.91 6.02 -3.06
N VAL A 350 19.53 6.88 -2.24
CA VAL A 350 20.99 6.97 -2.11
C VAL A 350 21.57 5.65 -1.61
N ALA A 351 20.99 5.05 -0.58
CA ALA A 351 21.46 3.81 -0.01
C ALA A 351 21.42 2.65 -1.00
N ILE A 352 20.36 2.53 -1.79
CA ILE A 352 20.26 1.52 -2.86
C ILE A 352 21.35 1.77 -3.92
N CYS A 353 21.71 3.03 -4.17
CA CYS A 353 22.81 3.36 -5.09
C CYS A 353 24.17 2.97 -4.50
N LEU A 354 24.37 3.17 -3.20
CA LEU A 354 25.55 2.68 -2.48
C LEU A 354 25.63 1.16 -2.53
N GLU A 355 24.52 0.43 -2.34
CA GLU A 355 24.49 -1.04 -2.48
C GLU A 355 24.86 -1.48 -3.91
N ASN A 356 24.36 -0.79 -4.94
CA ASN A 356 24.73 -1.06 -6.32
C ASN A 356 26.20 -0.73 -6.60
N GLY A 357 26.74 0.33 -5.99
CA GLY A 357 28.16 0.70 -6.05
C GLY A 357 29.04 -0.36 -5.38
N PHE A 358 28.68 -0.80 -4.18
CA PHE A 358 29.33 -1.89 -3.45
C PHE A 358 29.34 -3.17 -4.28
N LYS A 359 28.22 -3.52 -4.92
CA LYS A 359 28.16 -4.65 -5.85
C LYS A 359 29.11 -4.48 -7.03
N SER A 360 29.19 -3.27 -7.59
CA SER A 360 30.07 -2.97 -8.72
C SER A 360 31.55 -3.03 -8.36
N LEU A 361 31.93 -2.73 -7.12
CA LEU A 361 33.32 -2.71 -6.65
C LEU A 361 33.78 -4.06 -6.08
N SER A 362 32.95 -4.69 -5.24
CA SER A 362 33.30 -5.93 -4.55
C SER A 362 32.90 -7.20 -5.31
N GLY A 363 32.04 -7.07 -6.33
CA GLY A 363 31.40 -8.20 -7.00
C GLY A 363 30.34 -8.92 -6.16
N LYS A 364 30.19 -8.57 -4.88
CA LYS A 364 29.28 -9.23 -3.92
C LYS A 364 28.05 -8.39 -3.66
N LEU A 365 26.93 -9.07 -3.42
CA LEU A 365 25.69 -8.43 -2.95
C LEU A 365 25.79 -8.14 -1.45
N VAL A 366 25.15 -7.06 -1.00
CA VAL A 366 24.90 -6.85 0.43
C VAL A 366 23.86 -7.88 0.87
N ASP A 367 24.27 -8.83 1.70
CA ASP A 367 23.43 -9.92 2.17
C ASP A 367 23.93 -10.47 3.53
N GLY A 368 23.16 -11.37 4.13
CA GLY A 368 23.48 -12.03 5.39
C GLY A 368 23.36 -11.13 6.63
N PRO A 369 23.93 -11.52 7.78
CA PRO A 369 23.80 -10.79 9.03
C PRO A 369 24.36 -9.37 9.00
N LEU A 370 25.50 -9.16 8.33
CA LEU A 370 26.08 -7.82 8.17
C LEU A 370 25.21 -6.92 7.29
N GLY A 371 24.62 -7.48 6.23
CA GLY A 371 23.64 -6.78 5.41
C GLY A 371 22.39 -6.38 6.19
N ARG A 372 21.93 -7.24 7.12
CA ARG A 372 20.83 -6.89 8.04
C ARG A 372 21.21 -5.72 8.95
N ILE A 373 22.39 -5.76 9.57
CA ILE A 373 22.87 -4.65 10.40
C ILE A 373 22.92 -3.35 9.59
N TRP A 374 23.49 -3.38 8.38
CA TRP A 374 23.49 -2.24 7.45
C TRP A 374 22.08 -1.71 7.18
N THR A 375 21.16 -2.60 6.79
CA THR A 375 19.77 -2.27 6.43
C THR A 375 19.03 -1.61 7.59
N PHE A 376 19.04 -2.24 8.77
CA PHE A 376 18.33 -1.71 9.94
C PHE A 376 19.01 -0.47 10.51
N SER A 377 20.34 -0.39 10.51
CA SER A 377 21.04 0.81 10.96
C SER A 377 20.69 2.02 10.10
N TRP A 378 20.63 1.84 8.78
CA TRP A 378 20.23 2.90 7.85
C TRP A 378 18.76 3.32 8.05
N LEU A 379 17.85 2.35 8.15
CA LEU A 379 16.42 2.61 8.39
C LEU A 379 16.18 3.33 9.72
N ILE A 380 16.87 2.93 10.79
CA ILE A 380 16.72 3.54 12.12
C ILE A 380 17.31 4.95 12.13
N PHE A 381 18.51 5.13 11.58
CA PHE A 381 19.21 6.42 11.59
C PHE A 381 18.41 7.51 10.88
N PHE A 382 17.91 7.23 9.67
CA PHE A 382 17.10 8.21 8.93
C PHE A 382 15.62 8.19 9.34
N GLY A 383 15.11 7.07 9.87
CA GLY A 383 13.72 6.91 10.24
C GLY A 383 13.36 7.58 11.56
N ALA A 384 14.29 7.65 12.52
CA ALA A 384 14.05 8.29 13.82
C ALA A 384 13.54 9.75 13.72
N PRO A 385 14.20 10.66 12.97
CA PRO A 385 13.70 12.03 12.80
C PRO A 385 12.33 12.10 12.11
N MET A 386 12.07 11.20 11.16
CA MET A 386 10.76 11.13 10.49
C MET A 386 9.69 10.73 11.51
N ILE A 387 9.89 9.65 12.27
CA ILE A 387 8.90 9.18 13.25
C ILE A 387 8.62 10.23 14.32
N GLU A 388 9.63 10.97 14.77
CA GLU A 388 9.44 12.11 15.66
C GLU A 388 8.52 13.18 15.05
N ALA A 389 8.75 13.55 13.78
CA ALA A 389 7.87 14.48 13.06
C ALA A 389 6.42 14.00 12.97
N TRP A 390 6.23 12.70 12.74
CA TRP A 390 4.91 12.07 12.68
C TRP A 390 4.22 12.04 14.04
N LEU A 391 4.95 11.72 15.11
CA LEU A 391 4.45 11.71 16.48
C LEU A 391 4.03 13.12 16.94
N GLU A 392 4.87 14.11 16.67
CA GLU A 392 4.58 15.53 16.92
C GLU A 392 3.34 15.98 16.13
N GLY A 393 3.32 15.69 14.82
CA GLY A 393 2.24 16.10 13.93
C GLY A 393 0.90 15.43 14.22
N LEU A 394 0.90 14.21 14.75
CA LEU A 394 -0.31 13.51 15.18
C LEU A 394 -0.75 13.89 16.60
N ALA A 395 0.03 14.71 17.32
CA ALA A 395 -0.16 15.00 18.75
C ALA A 395 -0.38 13.71 19.56
N PHE A 396 0.39 12.66 19.26
CA PHE A 396 0.14 11.32 19.77
C PHE A 396 0.49 11.21 21.25
N ASP A 397 -0.51 10.95 22.09
CA ASP A 397 -0.31 10.73 23.52
C ASP A 397 0.16 9.29 23.81
N LYS A 398 1.49 9.14 23.89
CA LYS A 398 2.13 7.87 24.23
C LYS A 398 1.83 7.40 25.66
N HIS A 399 1.60 8.31 26.61
CA HIS A 399 1.39 7.96 28.02
C HIS A 399 0.00 7.34 28.21
N LYS A 400 -1.03 7.97 27.62
CA LYS A 400 -2.39 7.41 27.59
C LYS A 400 -2.44 6.01 26.96
N MET A 401 -1.66 5.80 25.89
CA MET A 401 -1.51 4.49 25.28
C MET A 401 -0.90 3.45 26.24
N PHE A 402 0.17 3.81 26.96
CA PHE A 402 0.81 2.93 27.94
C PHE A 402 -0.11 2.60 29.12
N ASP A 403 -0.89 3.56 29.60
CA ASP A 403 -1.85 3.35 30.68
C ASP A 403 -2.95 2.37 30.29
N HIS A 404 -3.49 2.50 29.08
CA HIS A 404 -4.49 1.57 28.58
C HIS A 404 -3.92 0.16 28.34
N ALA A 405 -2.67 0.07 27.89
CA ALA A 405 -1.96 -1.22 27.80
C ALA A 405 -1.83 -1.89 29.18
N ASN A 406 -1.58 -1.12 30.24
CA ASN A 406 -1.55 -1.64 31.61
C ASN A 406 -2.90 -2.14 32.07
N GLN A 407 -3.98 -1.40 31.78
CA GLN A 407 -5.35 -1.80 32.14
C GLN A 407 -5.78 -3.10 31.46
N LEU A 408 -5.38 -3.31 30.20
CA LEU A 408 -5.71 -4.53 29.46
C LEU A 408 -4.88 -5.72 29.95
N GLY A 409 -3.60 -5.49 30.28
CA GLY A 409 -2.66 -6.51 30.70
C GLY A 409 -2.08 -7.33 29.54
N LEU A 410 -0.83 -7.78 29.70
CA LEU A 410 -0.04 -8.47 28.67
C LEU A 410 -0.77 -9.69 28.11
N TRP A 411 -1.27 -10.55 28.99
CA TRP A 411 -1.90 -11.82 28.59
C TRP A 411 -3.15 -11.61 27.74
N ARG A 412 -4.00 -10.64 28.11
CA ARG A 412 -5.21 -10.32 27.37
C ARG A 412 -4.89 -9.74 26.00
N MET A 413 -3.85 -8.90 25.91
CA MET A 413 -3.38 -8.36 24.64
C MET A 413 -2.80 -9.44 23.72
N LEU A 414 -2.07 -10.42 24.28
CA LEU A 414 -1.54 -11.54 23.52
C LEU A 414 -2.65 -12.50 23.04
N SER A 415 -3.65 -12.76 23.88
CA SER A 415 -4.73 -13.71 23.58
C SER A 415 -5.81 -13.16 22.64
N THR A 416 -5.92 -11.84 22.52
CA THR A 416 -7.00 -11.21 21.75
C THR A 416 -6.43 -10.53 20.51
N PRO A 417 -6.63 -11.10 19.31
CA PRO A 417 -6.22 -10.44 18.08
C PRO A 417 -6.97 -9.10 17.93
N PHE A 418 -6.39 -8.14 17.20
CA PHE A 418 -6.94 -6.80 16.95
C PHE A 418 -6.94 -5.80 18.12
N ILE A 419 -6.55 -6.20 19.33
CA ILE A 419 -6.42 -5.23 20.43
C ILE A 419 -5.37 -4.17 20.08
N LEU A 420 -4.22 -4.55 19.54
CA LEU A 420 -3.14 -3.61 19.26
C LEU A 420 -3.51 -2.54 18.21
N PRO A 421 -4.09 -2.87 17.04
CA PRO A 421 -4.65 -1.85 16.14
C PRO A 421 -5.70 -0.99 16.81
N LYS A 422 -6.60 -1.57 17.61
CA LYS A 422 -7.59 -0.78 18.34
C LYS A 422 -6.90 0.19 19.30
N LEU A 423 -5.87 -0.25 19.99
CA LEU A 423 -5.07 0.57 20.90
C LEU A 423 -4.43 1.72 20.09
N ILE A 424 -3.61 1.41 19.09
CA ILE A 424 -2.89 2.40 18.27
C ILE A 424 -3.84 3.40 17.60
N PHE A 425 -5.00 2.94 17.12
CA PHE A 425 -5.91 3.73 16.30
C PHE A 425 -7.18 4.24 17.03
N SER A 426 -7.26 4.15 18.36
CA SER A 426 -8.41 4.67 19.14
C SER A 426 -8.03 5.78 20.13
N PHE A 427 -6.77 6.21 20.22
CA PHE A 427 -6.40 7.30 21.13
C PHE A 427 -6.62 8.68 20.49
N GLU A 428 -7.67 9.33 20.96
CA GLU A 428 -7.88 10.78 20.94
C GLU A 428 -7.03 11.53 21.97
#